data_AF-A0A2P1PZJ8-F1
#
_entry.id   AF-A0A2P1PZJ8-F1
#
_cell.length_a   1.000
_cell.length_b   1.000
_cell.length_c   1.000
_cell.angle_alpha   90.00
_cell.angle_beta   90.00
_cell.angle_gamma   90.00
#
_symmetry.space_group_name_H-M   'P 1'
#
loop_
_entity.id
_entity.type
_entity.pdbx_description
1 polymer ?
#
loop_
_entity_poly.entity_id
_entity_poly.type
_entity_poly.pdbx_seq_one_letter_code
_entity_poly.pdbx_strand_id
1 'polypeptide(L)'
;MSFTPTGGELPASLYWRWEMSITLELDGEMLQRLGKLYAELPDDVDFDSLEITETTDGSIRVVLPGWVADDGNAEVEYEDAKSGREAAEEYVSDGDWGNDRSKTTWVKVCVWRRAFDVSQLCEVINERDEEDQHKIEIEPEVPECEDGKVHEWVTPYSVLGGLRENPGVWGHGGGVVAKEICRHCGVYQITDTWAQDPEDGEQGLTSTEYKDADQASRDYVQGLRDEVCVEA
;
A
#
# COMPACT_ATOMS: atom_id res chain seq x y z
N MET A 1 -27.19 27.13 -56.67
CA MET A 1 -27.71 25.82 -57.10
C MET A 1 -27.81 24.95 -55.86
N SER A 2 -29.01 24.48 -55.57
CA SER A 2 -29.35 23.57 -54.47
C SER A 2 -28.82 22.16 -54.75
N PHE A 3 -28.23 21.51 -53.74
CA PHE A 3 -27.88 20.10 -53.79
C PHE A 3 -28.73 19.34 -52.77
N THR A 4 -29.61 18.48 -53.26
CA THR A 4 -30.25 17.40 -52.51
C THR A 4 -29.44 16.12 -52.72
N PRO A 5 -29.03 15.39 -51.66
CA PRO A 5 -28.51 14.04 -51.84
C PRO A 5 -29.67 13.06 -51.98
N THR A 6 -29.74 12.39 -53.12
CA THR A 6 -30.56 11.20 -53.35
C THR A 6 -29.92 9.98 -52.69
N GLY A 7 -30.76 9.15 -52.09
CA GLY A 7 -30.38 7.98 -51.31
C GLY A 7 -29.49 6.98 -52.05
N GLY A 8 -28.53 6.45 -51.31
CA GLY A 8 -27.82 5.22 -51.59
C GLY A 8 -27.75 4.41 -50.29
N GLU A 9 -28.30 3.20 -50.33
CA GLU A 9 -28.12 2.19 -49.27
C GLU A 9 -26.62 1.87 -49.16
N LEU A 10 -26.05 2.11 -47.97
CA LEU A 10 -24.69 1.67 -47.63
C LEU A 10 -24.77 0.35 -46.84
N PRO A 11 -23.80 -0.55 -47.05
CA PRO A 11 -23.84 -1.91 -46.50
C PRO A 11 -23.66 -1.89 -44.97
N ALA A 12 -24.43 -2.74 -44.31
CA ALA A 12 -24.29 -3.08 -42.92
C ALA A 12 -22.94 -3.80 -42.68
N SER A 13 -22.00 -3.17 -41.96
CA SER A 13 -21.13 -3.80 -40.95
C SER A 13 -20.00 -2.88 -40.54
N LEU A 14 -19.65 -2.98 -39.25
CA LEU A 14 -18.59 -2.30 -38.50
C LEU A 14 -18.96 -0.92 -37.94
N TYR A 15 -20.01 -0.93 -37.11
CA TYR A 15 -20.09 -0.05 -35.95
C TYR A 15 -18.99 -0.44 -34.96
N TRP A 16 -17.98 0.40 -34.79
CA TRP A 16 -17.30 0.48 -33.50
C TRP A 16 -18.07 1.51 -32.68
N ARG A 17 -18.86 1.00 -31.75
CA ARG A 17 -19.75 1.74 -30.87
C ARG A 17 -18.98 2.06 -29.59
N TRP A 18 -18.43 3.26 -29.50
CA TRP A 18 -18.26 3.94 -28.22
C TRP A 18 -19.31 5.05 -28.19
N GLU A 19 -20.54 4.69 -27.77
CA GLU A 19 -21.62 5.67 -27.50
C GLU A 19 -21.47 6.19 -26.07
N MET A 20 -20.50 7.07 -25.87
CA MET A 20 -20.68 8.23 -24.99
C MET A 20 -20.30 9.47 -25.78
N SER A 21 -21.08 9.78 -26.81
CA SER A 21 -21.07 11.13 -27.36
C SER A 21 -21.82 12.04 -26.38
N ILE A 22 -21.15 12.42 -25.29
CA ILE A 22 -21.52 13.66 -24.61
C ILE A 22 -21.28 14.75 -25.65
N THR A 23 -22.37 15.19 -26.29
CA THR A 23 -22.34 16.33 -27.19
C THR A 23 -22.41 17.56 -26.30
N LEU A 24 -21.29 17.87 -25.64
CA LEU A 24 -21.13 19.19 -25.05
C LEU A 24 -21.06 20.16 -26.23
N GLU A 25 -21.97 21.14 -26.26
CA GLU A 25 -21.80 22.29 -27.13
C GLU A 25 -20.64 23.10 -26.56
N LEU A 26 -19.42 22.70 -26.95
CA LEU A 26 -18.20 23.40 -26.58
C LEU A 26 -18.21 24.74 -27.30
N ASP A 27 -18.38 25.83 -26.57
CA ASP A 27 -18.15 27.14 -27.14
C ASP A 27 -16.65 27.34 -27.45
N GLY A 28 -16.35 28.38 -28.22
CA GLY A 28 -14.96 28.67 -28.62
C GLY A 28 -14.04 28.97 -27.43
N GLU A 29 -14.58 29.34 -26.28
CA GLU A 29 -13.82 29.58 -25.06
C GLU A 29 -13.45 28.26 -24.39
N MET A 30 -14.37 27.30 -24.32
CA MET A 30 -14.11 25.98 -23.78
C MET A 30 -13.07 25.21 -24.60
N LEU A 31 -13.10 25.33 -25.94
CA LEU A 31 -12.08 24.74 -26.81
C LEU A 31 -10.67 25.33 -26.56
N GLN A 32 -10.57 26.63 -26.26
CA GLN A 32 -9.29 27.24 -25.89
C GLN A 32 -8.79 26.73 -24.53
N ARG A 33 -9.71 26.51 -23.57
CA ARG A 33 -9.39 25.94 -22.25
C ARG A 33 -8.87 24.51 -22.37
N LEU A 34 -9.56 23.66 -23.12
CA LEU A 34 -9.13 22.28 -23.39
C LEU A 34 -7.80 22.23 -24.13
N GLY A 35 -7.55 23.16 -25.07
CA GLY A 35 -6.27 23.26 -25.76
C GLY A 35 -5.10 23.64 -24.84
N LYS A 36 -5.34 24.45 -23.80
CA LYS A 36 -4.34 24.73 -22.76
C LYS A 36 -4.11 23.51 -21.87
N LEU A 37 -5.18 22.87 -21.41
CA LEU A 37 -5.09 21.63 -20.63
C LEU A 37 -4.26 20.59 -21.39
N TYR A 38 -4.52 20.40 -22.68
CA TYR A 38 -3.76 19.48 -23.55
C TYR A 38 -2.25 19.76 -23.56
N ALA A 39 -1.83 21.02 -23.41
CA ALA A 39 -0.41 21.39 -23.37
C ALA A 39 0.26 21.16 -22.00
N GLU A 40 -0.53 20.99 -20.93
CA GLU A 40 -0.05 20.73 -19.56
C GLU A 40 -0.14 19.24 -19.19
N LEU A 41 -0.90 18.44 -19.93
CA LEU A 41 -0.99 17.00 -19.74
C LEU A 41 0.34 16.32 -20.11
N PRO A 42 0.74 15.25 -19.38
CA PRO A 42 1.83 14.39 -19.79
C PRO A 42 1.63 13.85 -21.23
N ASP A 43 2.73 13.71 -21.97
CA ASP A 43 2.71 13.32 -23.40
C ASP A 43 2.13 11.91 -23.66
N ASP A 44 2.05 11.08 -22.63
CA ASP A 44 1.64 9.68 -22.63
C ASP A 44 0.23 9.43 -22.09
N VAL A 45 -0.51 10.47 -21.71
CA VAL A 45 -1.90 10.33 -21.24
C VAL A 45 -2.81 9.80 -22.34
N ASP A 46 -3.48 8.67 -22.07
CA ASP A 46 -4.57 8.16 -22.90
C ASP A 46 -5.85 8.96 -22.64
N PHE A 47 -6.26 9.77 -23.62
CA PHE A 47 -7.46 10.60 -23.53
C PHE A 47 -8.76 9.80 -23.33
N ASP A 48 -8.79 8.54 -23.77
CA ASP A 48 -9.96 7.68 -23.59
C ASP A 48 -10.12 7.20 -22.13
N SER A 49 -9.09 7.38 -21.30
CA SER A 49 -9.08 7.03 -19.87
C SER A 49 -9.42 8.20 -18.94
N LEU A 50 -9.57 9.41 -19.47
CA LEU A 50 -9.85 10.61 -18.67
C LEU A 50 -11.29 10.62 -18.15
N GLU A 51 -11.44 10.99 -16.88
CA GLU A 51 -12.74 11.21 -16.26
C GLU A 51 -13.04 12.71 -16.22
N ILE A 52 -14.12 13.13 -16.87
CA ILE A 52 -14.51 14.53 -16.95
C ILE A 52 -15.83 14.72 -16.22
N THR A 53 -15.82 15.58 -15.20
CA THR A 53 -17.00 15.87 -14.36
C THR A 53 -17.24 17.37 -14.26
N GLU A 54 -18.49 17.80 -14.41
CA GLU A 54 -18.89 19.18 -14.10
C GLU A 54 -19.15 19.29 -12.59
N THR A 55 -18.51 20.25 -11.94
CA THR A 55 -18.67 20.50 -10.51
C THR A 55 -19.92 21.36 -10.24
N THR A 56 -20.29 21.52 -8.97
CA THR A 56 -21.49 22.29 -8.61
C THR A 56 -21.40 23.79 -8.88
N ASP A 57 -20.18 24.34 -9.04
CA ASP A 57 -19.98 25.75 -9.38
C ASP A 57 -19.89 25.98 -10.90
N GLY A 58 -20.02 24.91 -11.69
CA GLY A 58 -19.92 24.94 -13.15
C GLY A 58 -18.48 24.90 -13.67
N SER A 59 -17.47 24.62 -12.83
CA SER A 59 -16.14 24.25 -13.30
C SER A 59 -16.13 22.84 -13.89
N ILE A 60 -15.18 22.58 -14.79
CA ILE A 60 -14.96 21.24 -15.34
C ILE A 60 -13.73 20.67 -14.65
N ARG A 61 -13.89 19.53 -14.01
CA ARG A 61 -12.80 18.75 -13.45
C ARG A 61 -12.42 17.63 -14.40
N VAL A 62 -11.13 17.51 -14.70
CA VAL A 62 -10.55 16.41 -15.48
C VAL A 62 -9.65 15.61 -14.55
N VAL A 63 -10.02 14.37 -14.26
CA VAL A 63 -9.26 13.46 -13.40
C VAL A 63 -8.45 12.51 -14.28
N LEU A 64 -7.16 12.40 -13.99
CA LEU A 64 -6.25 11.49 -14.68
C LEU A 64 -6.47 10.04 -14.25
N PRO A 65 -6.12 9.06 -15.11
CA PRO A 65 -6.00 7.67 -14.67
C PRO A 65 -4.88 7.52 -13.63
N GLY A 66 -4.90 6.39 -12.91
CA GLY A 66 -3.88 6.06 -11.92
C GLY A 66 -4.04 6.77 -10.58
N TRP A 67 -3.09 6.51 -9.69
CA TRP A 67 -3.05 7.02 -8.32
C TRP A 67 -1.67 7.54 -7.99
N VAL A 68 -1.63 8.52 -7.11
CA VAL A 68 -0.40 9.02 -6.49
C VAL A 68 -0.38 8.59 -5.04
N ALA A 69 0.78 8.17 -4.54
CA ALA A 69 1.00 7.79 -3.15
C ALA A 69 2.16 8.58 -2.53
N ASP A 70 2.00 8.97 -1.26
CA ASP A 70 2.97 9.76 -0.51
C ASP A 70 2.88 9.47 1.00
N ASP A 71 4.01 9.15 1.63
CA ASP A 71 4.17 8.96 3.07
C ASP A 71 4.74 10.21 3.79
N GLY A 72 4.89 11.32 3.07
CA GLY A 72 5.55 12.54 3.50
C GLY A 72 7.05 12.58 3.18
N ASN A 73 7.61 11.52 2.60
CA ASN A 73 9.01 11.48 2.18
C ASN A 73 9.17 11.49 0.65
N ALA A 74 8.32 10.79 -0.10
CA ALA A 74 8.35 10.79 -1.56
C ALA A 74 6.94 10.67 -2.17
N GLU A 75 6.72 11.38 -3.28
CA GLU A 75 5.52 11.24 -4.11
C GLU A 75 5.82 10.29 -5.28
N VAL A 76 5.04 9.21 -5.43
CA VAL A 76 5.19 8.22 -6.52
C VAL A 76 3.84 7.97 -7.19
N GLU A 77 3.86 7.81 -8.51
CA GLU A 77 2.68 7.61 -9.36
C GLU A 77 2.57 6.15 -9.80
N TYR A 78 1.35 5.62 -9.72
CA TYR A 78 0.96 4.23 -10.03
C TYR A 78 -0.15 4.26 -11.06
N GLU A 79 0.24 4.22 -12.34
CA GLU A 79 -0.69 4.32 -13.49
C GLU A 79 -1.69 3.14 -13.54
N ASP A 80 -1.23 1.95 -13.16
CA ASP A 80 -1.99 0.71 -13.26
C ASP A 80 -2.83 0.37 -12.00
N ALA A 81 -2.67 1.13 -10.92
CA ALA A 81 -3.40 0.91 -9.67
C ALA A 81 -4.90 1.20 -9.86
N LYS A 82 -5.76 0.27 -9.46
CA LYS A 82 -7.22 0.38 -9.64
C LYS A 82 -7.91 1.04 -8.45
N SER A 83 -7.17 1.30 -7.37
CA SER A 83 -7.67 1.95 -6.17
C SER A 83 -6.52 2.58 -5.39
N GLY A 84 -6.83 3.58 -4.56
CA GLY A 84 -5.85 4.19 -3.65
C GLY A 84 -5.21 3.17 -2.71
N ARG A 85 -5.96 2.14 -2.30
CA ARG A 85 -5.40 1.06 -1.48
C ARG A 85 -4.35 0.23 -2.21
N GLU A 86 -4.60 -0.15 -3.47
CA GLU A 86 -3.63 -0.89 -4.31
C GLU A 86 -2.36 -0.05 -4.48
N ALA A 87 -2.50 1.26 -4.75
CA ALA A 87 -1.36 2.17 -4.85
C ALA A 87 -0.56 2.29 -3.53
N ALA A 88 -1.24 2.37 -2.38
CA ALA A 88 -0.58 2.39 -1.08
C ALA A 88 0.17 1.08 -0.76
N GLU A 89 -0.41 -0.07 -1.12
CA GLU A 89 0.22 -1.39 -0.95
C GLU A 89 1.44 -1.52 -1.88
N GLU A 90 1.37 -1.08 -3.14
CA GLU A 90 2.50 -1.04 -4.08
C GLU A 90 3.60 -0.08 -3.60
N TYR A 91 3.24 1.11 -3.10
CA TYR A 91 4.18 2.06 -2.50
C TYR A 91 5.02 1.46 -1.38
N VAL A 92 4.36 0.74 -0.48
CA VAL A 92 5.07 0.10 0.63
C VAL A 92 5.86 -1.12 0.17
N SER A 93 5.38 -1.88 -0.82
CA SER A 93 6.10 -3.04 -1.35
C SER A 93 7.43 -2.65 -2.02
N ASP A 94 7.44 -1.56 -2.79
CA ASP A 94 8.61 -1.14 -3.57
C ASP A 94 9.58 -0.26 -2.78
N GLY A 95 9.16 0.22 -1.60
CA GLY A 95 9.94 1.13 -0.77
C GLY A 95 11.14 0.49 -0.03
N ASP A 96 12.24 1.25 0.08
CA ASP A 96 13.35 0.93 0.98
C ASP A 96 13.09 1.49 2.39
N TRP A 97 12.43 0.68 3.21
CA TRP A 97 12.12 0.99 4.61
C TRP A 97 13.28 0.73 5.58
N GLY A 98 14.52 0.67 5.08
CA GLY A 98 15.71 0.42 5.87
C GLY A 98 16.03 -1.06 6.08
N ASN A 99 17.27 -1.32 6.47
CA ASN A 99 17.84 -2.68 6.58
C ASN A 99 17.49 -3.39 7.90
N ASP A 100 17.01 -2.67 8.92
CA ASP A 100 16.66 -3.26 10.22
C ASP A 100 15.14 -3.49 10.29
N ARG A 101 14.68 -4.53 9.60
CA ARG A 101 13.29 -4.99 9.63
C ARG A 101 13.10 -6.05 10.70
N SER A 102 13.65 -5.84 11.89
CA SER A 102 13.49 -6.77 13.02
C SER A 102 12.11 -6.67 13.68
N LYS A 103 11.29 -5.66 13.37
CA LYS A 103 9.97 -5.46 13.97
C LYS A 103 8.92 -5.01 12.93
N THR A 104 7.67 -5.45 13.11
CA THR A 104 6.52 -4.92 12.38
C THR A 104 6.48 -3.41 12.51
N THR A 105 6.35 -2.74 11.38
CA THR A 105 6.22 -1.28 11.29
C THR A 105 4.96 -0.96 10.50
N TRP A 106 4.31 0.16 10.79
CA TRP A 106 3.14 0.62 10.03
C TRP A 106 3.49 1.92 9.35
N VAL A 107 3.14 2.03 8.07
CA VAL A 107 3.36 3.24 7.27
C VAL A 107 2.02 3.82 6.90
N LYS A 108 1.87 5.12 7.12
CA LYS A 108 0.71 5.88 6.64
C LYS A 108 1.02 6.42 5.27
N VAL A 109 0.22 6.02 4.30
CA VAL A 109 0.33 6.47 2.92
C VAL A 109 -0.93 7.28 2.60
N CYS A 110 -0.73 8.54 2.21
CA CYS A 110 -1.76 9.36 1.61
C CYS A 110 -1.81 9.03 0.12
N VAL A 111 -3.02 8.81 -0.39
CA VAL A 111 -3.23 8.48 -1.80
C VAL A 111 -4.30 9.39 -2.39
N TRP A 112 -4.12 9.77 -3.65
CA TRP A 112 -5.09 10.60 -4.37
C TRP A 112 -4.96 10.39 -5.87
N ARG A 113 -5.97 10.82 -6.63
CA ARG A 113 -5.91 10.94 -8.08
C ARG A 113 -5.54 12.37 -8.46
N ARG A 114 -4.72 12.54 -9.49
CA ARG A 114 -4.43 13.86 -10.04
C ARG A 114 -5.64 14.38 -10.79
N ALA A 115 -6.06 15.59 -10.48
CA ALA A 115 -7.13 16.25 -11.18
C ALA A 115 -6.73 17.67 -11.57
N PHE A 116 -7.35 18.15 -12.63
CA PHE A 116 -7.24 19.52 -13.08
C PHE A 116 -8.61 20.18 -13.02
N ASP A 117 -8.72 21.26 -12.27
CA ASP A 117 -9.87 22.15 -12.38
C ASP A 117 -9.63 23.10 -13.56
N VAL A 118 -10.54 23.06 -14.53
CA VAL A 118 -10.61 23.97 -15.65
C VAL A 118 -11.68 25.01 -15.35
N SER A 119 -11.31 25.97 -14.52
CA SER A 119 -12.21 27.03 -14.07
C SER A 119 -12.57 28.00 -15.21
N GLN A 120 -13.53 28.88 -14.92
CA GLN A 120 -13.92 29.95 -15.86
C GLN A 120 -12.77 30.91 -16.22
N LEU A 121 -11.68 30.92 -15.44
CA LEU A 121 -10.54 31.82 -15.66
C LEU A 121 -9.41 31.19 -16.50
N CYS A 122 -9.60 29.98 -17.03
CA CYS A 122 -8.61 29.26 -17.84
C CYS A 122 -7.26 29.02 -17.11
N GLU A 123 -7.30 28.94 -15.79
CA GLU A 123 -6.17 28.51 -14.96
C GLU A 123 -6.31 27.01 -14.75
N VAL A 124 -5.23 26.26 -15.01
CA VAL A 124 -5.13 24.83 -14.76
C VAL A 124 -4.54 24.68 -13.38
N ILE A 125 -5.36 24.28 -12.41
CA ILE A 125 -4.93 24.06 -11.03
C ILE A 125 -4.80 22.55 -10.82
N ASN A 126 -3.61 22.11 -10.39
CA ASN A 126 -3.39 20.73 -9.98
C ASN A 126 -4.06 20.52 -8.62
N GLU A 127 -5.10 19.69 -8.61
CA GLU A 127 -5.89 19.33 -7.44
C GLU A 127 -5.70 17.85 -7.11
N ARG A 128 -5.88 17.53 -5.83
CA ARG A 128 -6.00 16.15 -5.34
C ARG A 128 -7.48 15.79 -5.33
N ASP A 129 -7.85 14.76 -6.09
CA ASP A 129 -9.20 14.19 -6.10
C ASP A 129 -9.18 12.81 -5.45
N GLU A 130 -10.32 12.39 -4.87
CA GLU A 130 -10.45 11.10 -4.18
C GLU A 130 -9.35 10.81 -3.14
N GLU A 131 -8.96 11.84 -2.37
CA GLU A 131 -7.92 11.69 -1.34
C GLU A 131 -8.36 10.72 -0.22
N ASP A 132 -7.50 9.75 0.07
CA ASP A 132 -7.68 8.78 1.16
C ASP A 132 -6.35 8.52 1.88
N GLN A 133 -6.42 7.93 3.07
CA GLN A 133 -5.25 7.57 3.87
C GLN A 133 -5.32 6.10 4.26
N HIS A 134 -4.23 5.39 4.02
CA HIS A 134 -4.10 3.97 4.34
C HIS A 134 -2.93 3.72 5.28
N LYS A 135 -3.17 2.91 6.31
CA LYS A 135 -2.14 2.38 7.19
C LYS A 135 -1.79 0.98 6.71
N ILE A 136 -0.59 0.82 6.16
CA ILE A 136 -0.10 -0.44 5.61
C ILE A 136 0.91 -1.04 6.58
N GLU A 137 0.75 -2.33 6.86
CA GLU A 137 1.62 -3.10 7.73
C GLU A 137 2.82 -3.64 6.93
N ILE A 138 4.02 -3.41 7.45
CA ILE A 138 5.27 -4.01 6.97
C ILE A 138 5.66 -5.10 7.94
N GLU A 139 5.56 -6.34 7.49
CA GLU A 139 6.01 -7.51 8.24
C GLU A 139 7.54 -7.50 8.37
N PRO A 140 8.10 -7.84 9.55
CA PRO A 140 9.54 -7.93 9.74
C PRO A 140 10.13 -9.07 8.93
N GLU A 141 11.38 -8.91 8.53
CA GLU A 141 12.13 -10.00 7.91
C GLU A 141 12.56 -11.00 8.97
N VAL A 142 12.31 -12.28 8.72
CA VAL A 142 12.78 -13.35 9.59
C VAL A 142 14.31 -13.43 9.45
N PRO A 143 15.08 -13.20 10.54
CA PRO A 143 16.53 -13.25 10.45
C PRO A 143 17.01 -14.64 10.04
N GLU A 144 18.17 -14.74 9.40
CA GLU A 144 18.77 -16.05 9.12
C GLU A 144 19.11 -16.77 10.43
N CYS A 145 18.87 -18.08 10.49
CA CYS A 145 19.31 -18.87 11.63
C CYS A 145 20.84 -19.02 11.56
N GLU A 146 21.53 -18.79 12.68
CA GLU A 146 23.00 -18.96 12.76
C GLU A 146 23.47 -20.37 12.38
N ASP A 147 22.61 -21.38 12.56
CA ASP A 147 22.87 -22.78 12.18
C ASP A 147 22.56 -23.08 10.69
N GLY A 148 22.12 -22.09 9.90
CA GLY A 148 21.72 -22.25 8.50
C GLY A 148 20.45 -23.10 8.29
N LYS A 149 19.64 -23.27 9.34
CA LYS A 149 18.40 -24.06 9.33
C LYS A 149 17.16 -23.17 9.27
N VAL A 150 16.02 -23.75 8.92
CA VAL A 150 14.73 -23.11 9.18
C VAL A 150 14.53 -23.05 10.69
N HIS A 151 14.05 -21.91 11.21
CA HIS A 151 13.78 -21.77 12.64
C HIS A 151 12.69 -22.74 13.11
N GLU A 152 12.95 -23.40 14.24
CA GLU A 152 11.98 -24.22 14.98
C GLU A 152 11.67 -23.50 16.28
N TRP A 153 10.56 -22.79 16.33
CA TRP A 153 10.17 -21.97 17.48
C TRP A 153 9.63 -22.85 18.61
N VAL A 154 10.14 -22.64 19.83
CA VAL A 154 9.79 -23.39 21.04
C VAL A 154 9.61 -22.45 22.23
N THR A 155 8.85 -22.90 23.22
CA THR A 155 8.51 -22.13 24.43
C THR A 155 8.99 -22.81 25.71
N PRO A 156 10.32 -22.89 25.98
CA PRO A 156 10.81 -23.49 27.20
C PRO A 156 10.54 -22.59 28.41
N TYR A 157 9.75 -23.09 29.36
CA TYR A 157 9.39 -22.37 30.59
C TYR A 157 10.60 -21.92 31.41
N SER A 158 11.69 -22.69 31.39
CA SER A 158 12.93 -22.35 32.09
C SER A 158 13.61 -21.08 31.56
N VAL A 159 13.38 -20.72 30.29
CA VAL A 159 13.95 -19.52 29.67
C VAL A 159 12.94 -18.38 29.64
N LEU A 160 11.70 -18.67 29.25
CA LEU A 160 10.71 -17.64 28.92
C LEU A 160 9.77 -17.28 30.07
N GLY A 161 9.65 -18.15 31.08
CA GLY A 161 8.67 -17.97 32.15
C GLY A 161 7.23 -17.88 31.61
N GLY A 162 6.48 -16.86 32.05
CA GLY A 162 5.09 -16.65 31.65
C GLY A 162 4.10 -17.59 32.34
N LEU A 163 2.99 -17.89 31.66
CA LEU A 163 2.00 -18.86 32.14
C LEU A 163 2.58 -20.28 32.14
N ARG A 164 2.38 -21.03 33.22
CA ARG A 164 2.94 -22.39 33.32
C ARG A 164 2.31 -23.35 32.30
N GLU A 165 1.04 -23.13 32.01
CA GLU A 165 0.25 -23.88 31.04
C GLU A 165 0.57 -23.48 29.60
N ASN A 166 1.14 -22.29 29.40
CA ASN A 166 1.55 -21.78 28.08
C ASN A 166 2.78 -20.87 28.23
N PRO A 167 4.00 -21.45 28.30
CA PRO A 167 5.21 -20.70 28.58
C PRO A 167 5.48 -19.61 27.55
N GLY A 168 6.12 -18.53 27.98
CA GLY A 168 6.43 -17.39 27.13
C GLY A 168 5.23 -16.50 26.80
N VAL A 169 4.05 -16.76 27.38
CA VAL A 169 2.87 -15.89 27.20
C VAL A 169 2.57 -15.08 28.46
N TRP A 170 2.27 -13.79 28.28
CA TRP A 170 1.75 -12.90 29.32
C TRP A 170 0.66 -11.96 28.77
N GLY A 171 -0.23 -11.51 29.64
CA GLY A 171 -1.27 -10.54 29.27
C GLY A 171 -0.70 -9.16 28.98
N HIS A 172 -1.22 -8.48 27.96
CA HIS A 172 -0.82 -7.14 27.57
C HIS A 172 -2.04 -6.36 27.07
N GLY A 173 -2.54 -5.41 27.86
CA GLY A 173 -3.73 -4.64 27.52
C GLY A 173 -4.96 -5.53 27.28
N GLY A 174 -5.52 -5.46 26.07
CA GLY A 174 -6.65 -6.27 25.61
C GLY A 174 -6.26 -7.62 24.98
N GLY A 175 -4.97 -7.92 24.85
CA GLY A 175 -4.46 -9.13 24.22
C GLY A 175 -3.32 -9.78 25.02
N VAL A 176 -2.42 -10.44 24.30
CA VAL A 176 -1.27 -11.15 24.86
C VAL A 176 0.00 -10.82 24.11
N VAL A 177 1.12 -10.93 24.81
CA VAL A 177 2.43 -11.05 24.18
C VAL A 177 2.87 -12.50 24.33
N ALA A 178 3.20 -13.13 23.20
CA ALA A 178 3.78 -14.45 23.12
C ALA A 178 5.24 -14.31 22.71
N LYS A 179 6.13 -14.99 23.43
CA LYS A 179 7.55 -15.05 23.14
C LYS A 179 7.95 -16.50 22.92
N GLU A 180 8.74 -16.72 21.89
CA GLU A 180 9.27 -18.01 21.48
C GLU A 180 10.78 -17.87 21.23
N ILE A 181 11.51 -18.97 21.30
CA ILE A 181 12.92 -19.02 20.87
C ILE A 181 13.14 -20.08 19.83
N CYS A 182 14.04 -19.82 18.89
CA CYS A 182 14.49 -20.83 17.96
C CYS A 182 15.30 -21.91 18.71
N ARG A 183 14.92 -23.17 18.52
CA ARG A 183 15.59 -24.35 19.08
C ARG A 183 17.05 -24.50 18.61
N HIS A 184 17.43 -23.84 17.52
CA HIS A 184 18.74 -23.98 16.90
C HIS A 184 19.71 -22.85 17.25
N CYS A 185 19.27 -21.59 17.22
CA CYS A 185 20.13 -20.43 17.47
C CYS A 185 19.74 -19.60 18.69
N GLY A 186 18.57 -19.83 19.29
CA GLY A 186 18.13 -19.09 20.48
C GLY A 186 17.63 -17.67 20.20
N VAL A 187 17.56 -17.26 18.93
CA VAL A 187 16.88 -16.02 18.48
C VAL A 187 15.44 -16.04 19.00
N TYR A 188 14.94 -14.87 19.38
CA TYR A 188 13.58 -14.69 19.88
C TYR A 188 12.63 -14.28 18.76
N GLN A 189 11.42 -14.81 18.78
CA GLN A 189 10.26 -14.26 18.08
C GLN A 189 9.26 -13.79 19.15
N ILE A 190 8.82 -12.55 19.06
CA ILE A 190 7.89 -11.93 20.00
C ILE A 190 6.68 -11.47 19.19
N THR A 191 5.49 -11.96 19.52
CA THR A 191 4.23 -11.55 18.90
C THR A 191 3.38 -10.83 19.95
N ASP A 192 3.03 -9.57 19.72
CA ASP A 192 2.10 -8.79 20.54
C ASP A 192 0.78 -8.62 19.80
N THR A 193 -0.31 -9.18 20.32
CA THR A 193 -1.65 -9.07 19.71
C THR A 193 -2.43 -7.85 20.19
N TRP A 194 -1.79 -6.97 20.95
CA TRP A 194 -2.34 -5.69 21.39
C TRP A 194 -1.27 -4.60 21.30
N ALA A 195 -0.54 -4.62 20.21
CA ALA A 195 0.48 -3.64 19.92
C ALA A 195 -0.14 -2.24 19.76
N GLN A 196 0.68 -1.24 20.06
CA GLN A 196 0.34 0.16 19.88
C GLN A 196 1.25 0.77 18.80
N ASP A 197 0.64 1.47 17.85
CA ASP A 197 1.36 2.27 16.88
C ASP A 197 2.06 3.44 17.61
N PRO A 198 3.39 3.58 17.53
CA PRO A 198 4.10 4.65 18.21
C PRO A 198 3.81 6.05 17.66
N GLU A 199 3.30 6.18 16.43
CA GLU A 199 3.08 7.47 15.76
C GLU A 199 1.77 8.15 16.16
N ASP A 200 0.67 7.40 16.21
CA ASP A 200 -0.66 7.94 16.57
C ASP A 200 -1.28 7.31 17.82
N GLY A 201 -0.66 6.26 18.35
CA GLY A 201 -1.15 5.58 19.53
C GLY A 201 -2.34 4.65 19.29
N GLU A 202 -2.68 4.32 18.04
CA GLU A 202 -3.69 3.29 17.73
C GLU A 202 -3.34 1.98 18.43
N GLN A 203 -4.33 1.35 19.08
CA GLN A 203 -4.16 0.12 19.85
C GLN A 203 -4.92 -1.04 19.22
N GLY A 204 -4.54 -2.26 19.58
CA GLY A 204 -5.18 -3.48 19.10
C GLY A 204 -4.60 -3.98 17.78
N LEU A 205 -3.41 -3.50 17.41
CA LEU A 205 -2.63 -4.00 16.28
C LEU A 205 -1.93 -5.31 16.67
N THR A 206 -1.54 -6.09 15.67
CA THR A 206 -0.65 -7.24 15.86
C THR A 206 0.75 -6.87 15.40
N SER A 207 1.78 -7.19 16.18
CA SER A 207 3.17 -6.94 15.79
C SER A 207 4.05 -8.14 16.09
N THR A 208 4.97 -8.43 15.18
CA THR A 208 6.04 -9.39 15.35
C THR A 208 7.37 -8.65 15.54
N GLU A 209 8.22 -9.14 16.43
CA GLU A 209 9.57 -8.62 16.68
C GLU A 209 10.55 -9.79 16.84
N TYR A 210 11.67 -9.72 16.13
CA TYR A 210 12.79 -10.64 16.26
C TYR A 210 13.91 -10.01 17.10
N LYS A 211 14.45 -10.75 18.06
CA LYS A 211 15.61 -10.30 18.86
C LYS A 211 16.71 -11.34 18.88
N ASP A 212 17.95 -10.86 18.94
CA ASP A 212 19.12 -11.71 19.10
C ASP A 212 19.04 -12.60 20.35
N ALA A 213 19.70 -13.76 20.26
CA ALA A 213 19.81 -14.69 21.37
C ALA A 213 20.60 -14.07 22.54
N ASP A 214 20.05 -14.17 23.74
CA ASP A 214 20.73 -13.81 24.98
C ASP A 214 21.40 -15.04 25.61
N GLN A 215 22.06 -14.86 26.76
CA GLN A 215 22.77 -15.97 27.40
C GLN A 215 21.81 -17.10 27.79
N ALA A 216 20.59 -16.80 28.24
CA ALA A 216 19.65 -17.81 28.72
C ALA A 216 19.13 -18.69 27.58
N SER A 217 18.81 -18.11 26.42
CA SER A 217 18.41 -18.89 25.24
C SER A 217 19.58 -19.68 24.66
N ARG A 218 20.79 -19.11 24.65
CA ARG A 218 22.01 -19.83 24.23
C ARG A 218 22.31 -21.04 25.12
N ASP A 219 22.21 -20.90 26.43
CA ASP A 219 22.43 -22.00 27.39
C ASP A 219 21.41 -23.13 27.17
N TYR A 220 20.15 -22.78 26.89
CA TYR A 220 19.11 -23.75 26.55
C TYR A 220 19.44 -24.53 25.27
N VAL A 221 19.79 -23.83 24.20
CA VAL A 221 20.17 -24.45 22.92
C VAL A 221 21.40 -25.35 23.09
N GLN A 222 22.40 -24.91 23.86
CA GLN A 222 23.58 -25.72 24.15
C GLN A 222 23.21 -26.98 24.92
N GLY A 223 22.34 -26.88 25.94
CA GLY A 223 21.84 -28.04 26.68
C GLY A 223 21.17 -29.08 25.77
N LEU A 224 20.35 -28.64 24.82
CA LEU A 224 19.74 -29.54 23.82
C LEU A 224 20.79 -30.24 22.94
N ARG A 225 21.85 -29.53 22.54
CA ARG A 225 22.94 -30.11 21.73
C ARG A 225 23.73 -31.15 22.53
N ASP A 226 23.98 -30.88 23.80
CA ASP A 226 24.69 -31.78 24.70
C ASP A 226 23.89 -33.06 24.96
N GLU A 227 22.56 -32.97 25.11
CA GLU A 227 21.68 -34.14 25.29
C GLU A 227 21.72 -35.09 24.08
N VAL A 228 21.69 -34.55 22.85
CA VAL A 228 21.73 -35.36 21.62
C VAL A 228 23.05 -36.12 21.47
N CYS A 229 24.16 -35.57 21.97
CA CYS A 229 25.48 -36.20 21.86
C CYS A 229 25.68 -37.39 22.82
N VAL A 230 24.86 -37.51 23.88
CA VAL A 230 24.96 -38.59 24.86
C VAL A 230 24.26 -39.87 24.38
N GLU A 231 23.33 -39.74 23.43
CA GLU A 231 22.53 -40.88 22.93
C GLU A 231 23.06 -41.51 21.63
N ALA A 232 24.14 -40.97 21.04
CA ALA A 232 24.75 -41.45 19.79
C ALA A 232 26.00 -42.32 20.02
#